data_AF-A0A524HVJ1-F1
#
_entry.id   AF-A0A524HVJ1-F1
#
_cell.length_a   1.000
_cell.length_b   1.000
_cell.length_c   1.000
_cell.angle_alpha   90.00
_cell.angle_beta   90.00
_cell.angle_gamma   90.00
#
_symmetry.space_group_name_H-M   'P 1'
#
loop_
_entity.id
_entity.type
_entity.pdbx_description
1 polymer ?
#
loop_
_entity_poly.entity_id
_entity_poly.type
_entity_poly.pdbx_seq_one_letter_code
_entity_poly.pdbx_strand_id
1 'polypeptide(L)'
;MEPSRLSSSGQLSEAPSARHLGDLARSDVSWGVYLETRHHGDTVAGRLHFLSDAAVRTTGWIFLEWSEQEIINRFNDFSPLELWRVLESLA
;
A
#
# COMPACT_ATOMS: atom_id res chain seq x y z
N MET A 1 -27.79 5.68 -18.35
CA MET A 1 -27.16 4.41 -17.94
C MET A 1 -25.81 4.80 -17.36
N GLU A 2 -25.76 4.99 -16.05
CA GLU A 2 -24.55 5.44 -15.35
C GLU A 2 -23.71 4.19 -15.01
N PRO A 3 -22.44 4.09 -15.42
CA PRO A 3 -21.62 2.95 -15.02
C PRO A 3 -21.36 3.06 -13.52
N SER A 4 -21.95 2.14 -12.77
CA SER A 4 -21.68 1.95 -11.35
C SER A 4 -20.18 1.84 -11.14
N ARG A 5 -19.62 2.81 -10.40
CA ARG A 5 -18.24 2.77 -9.92
C ARG A 5 -18.11 1.52 -9.05
N LEU A 6 -17.53 0.46 -9.62
CA LEU A 6 -17.08 -0.70 -8.87
C LEU A 6 -16.19 -0.18 -7.76
N SER A 7 -16.73 -0.21 -6.55
CA SER A 7 -16.06 0.28 -5.37
C SER A 7 -14.92 -0.67 -5.11
N SER A 8 -13.68 -0.17 -5.19
CA SER A 8 -12.42 -0.85 -4.84
C SER A 8 -12.37 -1.37 -3.40
N SER A 9 -13.46 -1.20 -2.64
CA SER A 9 -13.71 -1.64 -1.28
C SER A 9 -13.72 -3.16 -1.08
N GLY A 10 -13.85 -3.97 -2.15
CA GLY A 10 -13.84 -5.43 -2.04
C GLY A 10 -12.47 -6.06 -1.75
N GLN A 11 -11.38 -5.44 -2.22
CA GLN A 11 -10.01 -6.00 -2.12
C GLN A 11 -9.26 -5.55 -0.85
N LEU A 12 -9.65 -4.44 -0.23
CA LEU A 12 -9.12 -4.02 1.08
C LEU A 12 -9.67 -4.84 2.26
N SER A 13 -10.55 -5.81 2.00
CA SER A 13 -11.16 -6.62 3.06
C SER A 13 -10.14 -7.46 3.86
N GLU A 14 -8.94 -7.70 3.32
CA GLU A 14 -7.84 -8.37 4.04
C GLU A 14 -6.97 -7.42 4.89
N ALA A 15 -7.04 -6.10 4.66
CA ALA A 15 -6.30 -5.09 5.39
C ALA A 15 -7.18 -3.85 5.67
N PRO A 16 -8.23 -3.99 6.52
CA PRO A 16 -9.24 -2.95 6.72
C PRO A 16 -8.70 -1.64 7.34
N SER A 17 -7.49 -1.66 7.91
CA SER A 17 -6.80 -0.49 8.47
C SER A 17 -5.75 0.13 7.55
N ALA A 18 -5.60 -0.35 6.30
CA ALA A 18 -4.56 0.15 5.41
C ALA A 18 -4.84 1.60 4.97
N ARG A 19 -3.85 2.49 5.15
CA ARG A 19 -3.91 3.91 4.80
C ARG A 19 -3.51 4.12 3.33
N HIS A 20 -4.31 4.87 2.57
CA HIS A 20 -3.95 5.28 1.21
C HIS A 20 -2.76 6.26 1.24
N LEU A 21 -1.73 5.97 0.43
CA LEU A 21 -0.55 6.80 0.26
C LEU A 21 -0.55 7.56 -1.08
N GLY A 22 -1.41 7.17 -2.02
CA GLY A 22 -1.55 7.79 -3.33
C GLY A 22 -1.81 6.78 -4.43
N ASP A 23 -1.79 7.27 -5.67
CA ASP A 23 -2.10 6.49 -6.86
C ASP A 23 -0.90 6.45 -7.82
N LEU A 24 -0.76 5.34 -8.54
CA LEU A 24 0.28 5.10 -9.53
C LEU A 24 -0.34 4.65 -10.85
N ALA A 25 -0.16 5.45 -11.90
CA ALA A 25 -0.44 5.02 -13.27
C ALA A 25 0.78 4.33 -13.88
N ARG A 26 0.65 3.07 -14.29
CA ARG A 26 1.73 2.29 -14.92
C ARG A 26 1.16 1.34 -15.97
N SER A 27 1.67 1.42 -17.20
CA SER A 27 1.35 0.49 -18.29
C SER A 27 -0.16 0.29 -18.48
N ASP A 28 -0.90 1.39 -18.59
CA ASP A 28 -2.36 1.44 -18.72
C ASP A 28 -3.16 0.88 -17.52
N VAL A 29 -2.49 0.58 -16.40
CA VAL A 29 -3.12 0.17 -15.14
C VAL A 29 -2.99 1.29 -14.11
N SER A 30 -4.09 1.62 -13.46
CA SER A 30 -4.10 2.50 -12.28
C SER A 30 -4.05 1.66 -11.02
N TRP A 31 -3.08 1.97 -10.15
CA TRP A 31 -2.87 1.29 -8.87
C TRP A 31 -3.14 2.26 -7.72
N GLY A 32 -4.02 1.90 -6.80
CA GLY A 32 -4.07 2.53 -5.49
C GLY A 32 -2.97 1.93 -4.60
N VAL A 33 -2.22 2.79 -3.91
CA VAL A 33 -1.12 2.40 -3.03
C VAL A 33 -1.55 2.59 -1.58
N TYR A 34 -1.46 1.52 -0.78
CA TYR A 34 -1.91 1.52 0.61
C TYR A 34 -0.82 0.97 1.53
N LEU A 35 -0.74 1.52 2.73
CA LEU A 35 0.12 1.09 3.83
C LEU A 35 -0.70 0.43 4.93
N GLU A 36 -0.45 -0.84 5.19
CA GLU A 36 -0.89 -1.52 6.39
C GLU A 36 0.22 -1.48 7.44
N THR A 37 -0.14 -1.17 8.69
CA THR A 37 0.78 -1.22 9.83
C THR A 37 0.40 -2.35 10.77
N ARG A 38 1.40 -2.94 11.43
CA ARG A 38 1.22 -3.96 12.46
C ARG A 38 2.26 -3.81 13.56
N HIS A 39 1.82 -3.93 14.82
CA HIS A 39 2.74 -4.03 15.95
C HIS A 39 3.58 -5.32 15.90
N HIS A 40 4.89 -5.15 16.11
CA HIS A 40 5.88 -6.20 16.20
C HIS A 40 6.75 -5.98 17.45
N GLY A 41 6.28 -6.51 18.59
CA GLY A 41 6.88 -6.18 19.89
C GLY A 41 6.73 -4.68 20.19
N ASP A 42 7.84 -4.02 20.52
CA ASP A 42 7.91 -2.58 20.80
C ASP A 42 8.04 -1.72 19.53
N THR A 43 7.98 -2.33 18.35
CA THR A 43 8.08 -1.66 17.05
C THR A 43 6.81 -1.81 16.23
N VAL A 44 6.73 -1.07 15.13
CA VAL A 44 5.66 -1.13 14.14
C VAL A 44 6.28 -1.44 12.78
N ALA A 45 5.77 -2.49 12.14
CA ALA A 45 6.15 -2.88 10.78
C ALA A 45 5.13 -2.36 9.76
N GLY A 46 5.59 -2.02 8.55
CA GLY A 46 4.73 -1.61 7.44
C GLY A 46 4.64 -2.66 6.35
N ARG A 47 3.53 -2.70 5.61
CA ARG A 47 3.36 -3.53 4.41
C ARG A 47 2.63 -2.72 3.35
N LEU A 48 3.18 -2.68 2.15
CA LEU A 48 2.57 -1.99 1.02
C LEU A 48 1.63 -2.92 0.26
N HIS A 49 0.49 -2.38 -0.14
CA HIS A 49 -0.47 -3.01 -1.04
C HIS A 49 -0.66 -2.11 -2.26
N PHE A 50 -0.54 -2.70 -3.44
CA PHE A 50 -0.85 -2.09 -4.72
C PHE A 50 -2.08 -2.77 -5.27
N LEU A 51 -3.18 -2.02 -5.38
CA LEU A 51 -4.47 -2.54 -5.79
C LEU A 51 -4.90 -1.93 -7.11
N SER A 52 -5.30 -2.78 -8.05
CA SER A 52 -5.98 -2.37 -9.29
C SER A 52 -7.25 -3.21 -9.45
N ASP A 53 -8.08 -2.86 -10.44
CA ASP A 53 -9.29 -3.61 -10.76
C ASP A 53 -9.01 -5.08 -11.14
N ALA A 54 -7.80 -5.38 -11.64
CA ALA A 54 -7.44 -6.69 -12.18
C ALA A 54 -6.44 -7.47 -11.33
N ALA A 55 -5.68 -6.81 -10.45
CA ALA A 55 -4.55 -7.42 -9.76
C ALA A 55 -4.24 -6.76 -8.40
N VAL A 56 -3.64 -7.56 -7.53
CA VAL A 56 -3.08 -7.14 -6.24
C VAL A 56 -1.61 -7.51 -6.22
N ARG A 57 -0.78 -6.60 -5.72
CA ARG A 57 0.61 -6.89 -5.34
C ARG A 57 0.90 -6.36 -3.96
N THR A 58 1.65 -7.12 -3.18
CA THR A 58 1.91 -6.78 -1.78
C THR A 58 3.36 -7.10 -1.44
N THR A 59 3.98 -6.29 -0.58
CA THR A 59 5.30 -6.60 -0.01
C THR A 59 5.19 -7.57 1.16
N GLY A 60 6.33 -8.04 1.67
CA GLY A 60 6.39 -8.51 3.06
C GLY A 60 6.17 -7.36 4.06
N TRP A 61 6.36 -7.66 5.34
CA TRP A 61 6.52 -6.61 6.36
C TRP A 61 7.91 -5.98 6.19
N ILE A 62 7.93 -4.73 5.75
CA ILE A 62 9.13 -3.95 5.45
C ILE A 62 9.14 -2.65 6.24
N PHE A 63 10.34 -2.20 6.57
CA PHE A 63 10.60 -1.14 7.55
C PHE A 63 10.04 -1.46 8.94
N LEU A 64 10.80 -1.08 9.97
CA LEU A 64 10.45 -1.23 11.37
C LEU A 64 10.78 0.10 12.02
N GLU A 65 9.78 0.72 12.63
CA GLU A 65 9.93 1.99 13.35
C GLU A 65 9.36 1.87 14.76
N TRP A 66 9.66 2.81 15.65
CA TRP A 66 9.25 2.73 17.06
C TRP A 66 7.79 3.12 17.29
N SER A 67 7.18 3.79 16.30
CA SER A 67 5.80 4.24 16.39
C SER A 67 5.07 4.16 15.04
N GLU A 68 3.75 4.13 15.09
CA GLU A 68 2.93 4.23 13.88
C GLU A 68 3.22 5.53 13.12
N GLN A 69 3.45 6.64 13.83
CA GLN A 69 3.71 7.93 13.19
C GLN A 69 5.01 7.91 12.37
N GLU A 70 6.08 7.34 12.92
CA GLU A 70 7.36 7.24 12.23
C GLU A 70 7.28 6.33 11.01
N ILE A 71 6.63 5.17 11.10
CA ILE A 71 6.45 4.29 9.94
C ILE A 71 5.64 4.99 8.86
N ILE A 72 4.57 5.71 9.21
CA ILE A 72 3.77 6.48 8.25
C ILE A 72 4.62 7.56 7.57
N ASN A 73 5.38 8.34 8.34
CA ASN A 73 6.26 9.38 7.80
C ASN A 73 7.31 8.77 6.87
N ARG A 74 7.92 7.65 7.28
CA ARG A 74 8.92 6.92 6.50
C ARG A 74 8.40 6.50 5.13
N PHE A 75 7.15 6.02 5.03
CA PHE A 75 6.57 5.68 3.73
C PHE A 75 6.13 6.91 2.92
N ASN A 76 5.71 8.00 3.57
CA ASN A 76 5.34 9.25 2.90
C ASN A 76 6.55 10.00 2.30
N ASP A 77 7.78 9.68 2.71
CA ASP A 77 8.99 10.20 2.08
C ASP A 77 9.20 9.72 0.64
N PHE A 78 8.45 8.70 0.20
CA PHE A 78 8.53 8.11 -1.13
C PHE A 78 7.29 8.42 -1.96
N SER A 79 7.49 8.67 -3.25
CA SER A 79 6.40 8.68 -4.22
C SER A 79 5.83 7.26 -4.46
N PRO A 80 4.57 7.13 -4.94
CA PRO A 80 4.00 5.85 -5.34
C PRO A 80 4.87 5.04 -6.32
N LEU A 81 5.59 5.71 -7.23
CA LEU A 81 6.51 5.06 -8.16
C LEU A 81 7.75 4.48 -7.46
N GLU A 82 8.31 5.20 -6.48
CA GLU A 82 9.46 4.71 -5.71
C GLU A 82 9.06 3.53 -4.83
N LEU A 83 7.88 3.58 -4.20
CA LEU A 83 7.33 2.46 -3.45
C LEU A 83 7.13 1.22 -4.33
N TRP A 84 6.68 1.40 -5.58
CA TRP A 84 6.60 0.30 -6.54
C TRP A 84 7.97 -0.30 -6.86
N ARG A 85 9.01 0.53 -7.01
CA ARG A 85 10.38 0.03 -7.23
C ARG A 85 10.88 -0.76 -6.02
N VAL A 86 10.51 -0.36 -4.80
CA VAL A 86 10.81 -1.16 -3.59
C VAL A 86 10.17 -2.53 -3.70
N LEU A 87 8.89 -2.63 -4.07
CA LEU A 87 8.22 -3.92 -4.31
C LEU A 87 8.98 -4.76 -5.35
N GLU A 88 9.38 -4.17 -6.48
CA GLU A 88 10.13 -4.89 -7.52
C GLU A 88 11.52 -5.34 -7.07
N SER A 89 12.15 -4.63 -6.13
CA SER A 89 13.47 -4.99 -5.60
C SER A 89 13.44 -6.15 -4.58
N LEU A 90 12.27 -6.49 -4.06
CA LEU A 90 12.05 -7.55 -3.07
C LEU A 90 11.65 -8.89 -3.69
N ALA A 91 11.43 -8.91 -5.02
CA ALA A 91 10.94 -10.05 -5.78
C ALA A 91 12.08 -10.97 -6.28
#